data_AF-A0A239CVW1-F1
#
_entry.id   AF-A0A239CVW1-F1
#
_cell.length_a   1.000
_cell.length_b   1.000
_cell.length_c   1.000
_cell.angle_alpha   90.00
_cell.angle_beta   90.00
_cell.angle_gamma   90.00
#
_symmetry.space_group_name_H-M   'P 1'
#
loop_
_entity.id
_entity.type
_entity.pdbx_description
1 polymer ?
#
loop_
_entity_poly.entity_id
_entity_poly.type
_entity_poly.pdbx_seq_one_letter_code
_entity_poly.pdbx_strand_id
1 'polypeptide(L)'
;MKKSFLMATLAAVLVLPACSVPHMAVEPAFMQKAEELPVAGRTTFRPSGNFNIGDFTVANVDRGWRRMRDFSIFSYHNIDAKQQYQFSLQDGQGEEWYVFGASRLHDKSLRSNTGVTIDVSPNREYYASHFTSPESGDWHLLTVDPGDYLRRNKFEGEVSNGRTTYTISPVYKFEGRSLPMSEIIGYEFMNGDEVVGAVQVINNGKAWLLPDLPRDIRMVLASAMASLLLYEKLDEPVENFEP
;
A
#
# COMPACT_ATOMS: atom_id res chain seq x y z
N MET A 1 22.77 -60.71 39.42
CA MET A 1 23.55 -59.46 39.42
C MET A 1 22.98 -58.55 38.34
N LYS A 2 22.42 -57.40 38.74
CA LYS A 2 21.64 -56.47 37.90
C LYS A 2 22.57 -55.66 36.98
N LYS A 3 22.32 -55.67 35.67
CA LYS A 3 22.92 -54.76 34.69
C LYS A 3 21.88 -53.69 34.34
N SER A 4 22.09 -52.47 34.83
CA SER A 4 21.30 -51.29 34.48
C SER A 4 21.95 -50.61 33.28
N PHE A 5 21.30 -50.65 32.13
CA PHE A 5 21.65 -49.85 30.95
C PHE A 5 21.14 -48.42 31.18
N LEU A 6 22.04 -47.47 31.44
CA LEU A 6 21.72 -46.04 31.46
C LEU A 6 21.72 -45.52 30.01
N MET A 7 20.53 -45.26 29.48
CA MET A 7 20.30 -44.44 28.28
C MET A 7 20.35 -42.97 28.72
N ALA A 8 21.38 -42.23 28.31
CA ALA A 8 21.44 -40.78 28.47
C ALA A 8 21.20 -40.13 27.10
N THR A 9 19.93 -39.89 26.77
CA THR A 9 19.51 -39.18 25.57
C THR A 9 19.64 -37.68 25.81
N LEU A 10 20.74 -37.08 25.34
CA LEU A 10 20.95 -35.63 25.42
C LEU A 10 20.14 -34.95 24.31
N ALA A 11 18.92 -34.50 24.63
CA ALA A 11 18.10 -33.69 23.73
C ALA A 11 18.66 -32.26 23.67
N ALA A 12 19.52 -32.01 22.69
CA ALA A 12 19.95 -30.66 22.34
C ALA A 12 18.78 -29.91 21.67
N VAL A 13 18.08 -29.07 22.46
CA VAL A 13 17.04 -28.16 21.98
C VAL A 13 17.71 -27.07 21.13
N LEU A 14 17.61 -27.19 19.81
CA LEU A 14 17.98 -26.14 18.86
C LEU A 14 17.00 -24.98 19.00
N VAL A 15 17.40 -23.93 19.73
CA VAL A 15 16.69 -22.65 19.74
C VAL A 15 17.00 -21.95 18.41
N LEU A 16 16.13 -22.12 17.43
CA LEU A 16 16.21 -21.35 16.19
C LEU A 16 15.83 -19.89 16.53
N PRO A 17 16.70 -18.89 16.28
CA PRO A 17 16.33 -17.50 16.46
C PRO A 17 15.17 -17.21 15.51
N ALA A 18 14.03 -16.82 16.07
CA ALA A 18 12.91 -16.34 15.27
C ALA A 18 13.37 -15.07 14.55
N CYS A 19 13.57 -15.16 13.24
CA CYS A 19 13.84 -14.01 12.39
C CYS A 19 12.60 -13.11 12.42
N SER A 20 12.63 -12.05 13.22
CA SER A 20 11.60 -11.01 13.21
C SER A 20 11.72 -10.22 11.91
N VAL A 21 10.62 -10.15 11.14
CA VAL A 21 10.54 -9.32 9.94
C VAL A 21 10.53 -7.85 10.37
N PRO A 22 11.40 -6.99 9.83
CA PRO A 22 11.44 -5.59 10.23
C PRO A 22 10.15 -4.86 9.83
N HIS A 23 9.66 -4.01 10.73
CA HIS A 23 8.46 -3.19 10.55
C HIS A 23 8.80 -1.75 10.17
N MET A 24 7.93 -1.12 9.39
CA MET A 24 8.05 0.31 9.13
C MET A 24 7.88 1.10 10.43
N ALA A 25 8.56 2.23 10.54
CA ALA A 25 8.38 3.15 11.65
C ALA A 25 7.03 3.84 11.49
N VAL A 26 6.19 3.70 12.50
CA VAL A 26 4.88 4.35 12.59
C VAL A 26 4.86 5.16 13.89
N GLU A 27 4.09 6.24 13.93
CA GLU A 27 3.96 7.04 15.15
C GLU A 27 3.53 6.18 16.36
N PRO A 28 4.27 6.22 17.49
CA PRO A 28 3.94 5.41 18.66
C PRO A 28 2.55 5.66 19.25
N ALA A 29 2.06 6.91 19.20
CA ALA A 29 0.74 7.26 19.71
C ALA A 29 -0.40 6.61 18.91
N PHE A 30 -0.22 6.50 17.59
CA PHE A 30 -1.13 5.76 16.72
C PHE A 30 -1.09 4.26 17.02
N MET A 31 0.11 3.68 17.12
CA MET A 31 0.30 2.24 17.36
C MET A 31 -0.33 1.73 18.67
N GLN A 32 -0.51 2.60 19.67
CA GLN A 32 -1.20 2.24 20.92
C GLN A 32 -2.72 2.09 20.78
N LYS A 33 -3.30 2.70 19.75
CA LYS A 33 -4.75 2.73 19.49
C LYS A 33 -5.14 1.90 18.27
N ALA A 34 -4.22 1.76 17.33
CA ALA A 34 -4.48 1.10 16.06
C ALA A 34 -4.65 -0.41 16.23
N GLU A 35 -5.57 -0.95 15.46
CA GLU A 35 -5.73 -2.37 15.24
C GLU A 35 -4.73 -2.81 14.16
N GLU A 36 -3.96 -3.86 14.43
CA GLU A 36 -3.14 -4.50 13.39
C GLU A 36 -4.03 -5.38 12.50
N LEU A 37 -3.96 -5.13 11.19
CA LEU A 37 -4.64 -5.90 10.16
C LEU A 37 -3.59 -6.77 9.44
N PRO A 38 -3.47 -8.06 9.80
CA PRO A 38 -2.46 -8.92 9.21
C PRO A 38 -2.70 -9.08 7.71
N VAL A 39 -1.63 -8.93 6.91
CA VAL A 39 -1.67 -9.19 5.48
C VAL A 39 -1.26 -10.63 5.23
N ALA A 40 -2.18 -11.44 4.72
CA ALA A 40 -1.98 -12.89 4.54
C ALA A 40 -2.32 -13.33 3.12
N GLY A 41 -1.56 -14.28 2.58
CA GLY A 41 -1.79 -14.82 1.22
C GLY A 41 -1.19 -13.97 0.08
N ARG A 42 -0.67 -12.77 0.37
CA ARG A 42 0.00 -11.93 -0.64
C ARG A 42 1.33 -12.54 -1.05
N THR A 43 1.52 -12.76 -2.35
CA THR A 43 2.80 -13.13 -2.95
C THR A 43 3.57 -11.88 -3.35
N THR A 44 4.80 -11.71 -2.86
CA THR A 44 5.61 -10.52 -3.16
C THR A 44 6.02 -10.42 -4.64
N PHE A 45 6.16 -11.55 -5.32
CA PHE A 45 6.47 -11.59 -6.76
C PHE A 45 5.17 -11.76 -7.56
N ARG A 46 4.73 -10.70 -8.25
CA ARG A 46 3.49 -10.66 -9.06
C ARG A 46 2.25 -11.01 -8.25
N PRO A 47 1.73 -10.09 -7.42
CA PRO A 47 0.52 -10.33 -6.66
C PRO A 47 -0.67 -10.35 -7.62
N SER A 48 -0.99 -11.55 -8.11
CA SER A 48 -2.10 -11.85 -9.02
C SER A 48 -3.11 -12.82 -8.40
N GLY A 49 -3.02 -13.03 -7.08
CA GLY A 49 -3.89 -13.92 -6.31
C GLY A 49 -4.65 -13.17 -5.23
N ASN A 50 -5.58 -13.87 -4.60
CA ASN A 50 -6.35 -13.34 -3.50
C ASN A 50 -5.46 -13.23 -2.25
N PHE A 51 -5.67 -12.19 -1.46
CA PHE A 51 -5.00 -12.01 -0.17
C PHE A 51 -5.92 -11.27 0.79
N ASN A 52 -5.62 -11.37 2.07
CA ASN A 52 -6.42 -10.74 3.12
C ASN A 52 -5.65 -9.58 3.74
N ILE A 53 -6.38 -8.58 4.22
CA ILE A 53 -5.93 -7.50 5.08
C ILE A 53 -6.86 -7.49 6.29
N GLY A 54 -6.51 -8.22 7.37
CA GLY A 54 -7.46 -8.49 8.45
C GLY A 54 -8.73 -9.16 7.92
N ASP A 55 -9.89 -8.56 8.19
CA ASP A 55 -11.21 -9.04 7.73
C ASP A 55 -11.57 -8.64 6.29
N PHE A 56 -10.69 -7.89 5.60
CA PHE A 56 -10.88 -7.53 4.20
C PHE A 56 -10.24 -8.56 3.28
N THR A 57 -10.97 -9.01 2.27
CA THR A 57 -10.50 -9.92 1.23
C THR A 57 -10.27 -9.15 -0.06
N VAL A 58 -9.04 -9.16 -0.56
CA VAL A 58 -8.71 -8.72 -1.91
C VAL A 58 -8.82 -9.91 -2.85
N ALA A 59 -9.66 -9.80 -3.86
CA ALA A 59 -9.95 -10.86 -4.81
C ALA A 59 -10.01 -10.33 -6.26
N ASN A 60 -10.19 -11.25 -7.21
CA ASN A 60 -10.42 -10.93 -8.62
C ASN A 60 -9.37 -9.98 -9.22
N VAL A 61 -8.11 -10.14 -8.78
CA VAL A 61 -7.00 -9.30 -9.22
C VAL A 61 -6.72 -9.60 -10.70
N ASP A 62 -7.02 -8.63 -11.56
CA ASP A 62 -6.77 -8.71 -13.00
C ASP A 62 -5.72 -7.66 -13.39
N ARG A 63 -4.57 -8.16 -13.86
CA ARG A 63 -3.46 -7.38 -14.40
C ARG A 63 -3.33 -7.71 -15.89
N GLY A 64 -3.66 -6.79 -16.79
CA GLY A 64 -3.54 -7.10 -18.22
C GLY A 64 -4.39 -6.29 -19.19
N TRP A 65 -5.14 -5.31 -18.71
CA TRP A 65 -5.94 -4.47 -19.59
C TRP A 65 -5.02 -3.57 -20.41
N ARG A 66 -5.09 -3.68 -21.75
CA ARG A 66 -4.18 -3.02 -22.69
C ARG A 66 -4.74 -1.76 -23.34
N ARG A 67 -5.91 -1.27 -22.92
CA ARG A 67 -6.58 0.01 -23.30
C ARG A 67 -8.03 -0.04 -22.80
N MET A 68 -8.36 0.63 -21.70
CA MET A 68 -9.74 1.11 -21.52
C MET A 68 -9.84 2.48 -22.19
N ARG A 69 -10.72 2.61 -23.19
CA ARG A 69 -11.01 3.91 -23.84
C ARG A 69 -11.79 4.87 -22.94
N ASP A 70 -12.42 4.35 -21.88
CA ASP A 70 -13.34 5.10 -21.00
C ASP A 70 -12.88 5.13 -19.53
N PHE A 71 -11.60 4.85 -19.25
CA PHE A 71 -11.07 5.06 -17.92
C PHE A 71 -10.83 6.56 -17.68
N SER A 72 -11.77 7.20 -17.01
CA SER A 72 -11.62 8.56 -16.52
C SER A 72 -11.30 8.55 -15.03
N ILE A 73 -10.05 8.89 -14.71
CA ILE A 73 -9.63 9.23 -13.35
C ILE A 73 -9.56 10.77 -13.31
N PHE A 74 -10.14 11.40 -12.29
CA PHE A 74 -10.09 12.87 -12.08
C PHE A 74 -10.54 13.72 -13.29
N SER A 75 -11.65 13.39 -13.97
CA SER A 75 -12.09 14.11 -15.20
C SER A 75 -11.10 14.08 -16.37
N TYR A 76 -10.01 13.30 -16.29
CA TYR A 76 -9.03 13.18 -17.36
C TYR A 76 -9.42 12.06 -18.32
N HIS A 77 -9.39 12.38 -19.62
CA HIS A 77 -9.58 11.44 -20.71
C HIS A 77 -8.23 11.19 -21.39
N ASN A 78 -7.95 9.93 -21.77
CA ASN A 78 -6.74 9.51 -22.49
C ASN A 78 -5.44 9.44 -21.67
N ILE A 79 -5.48 8.89 -20.45
CA ILE A 79 -4.25 8.63 -19.69
C ILE A 79 -3.54 7.42 -20.28
N ASP A 80 -2.34 7.62 -20.83
CA ASP A 80 -1.41 6.53 -21.17
C ASP A 80 -0.74 6.05 -19.88
N ALA A 81 -1.07 4.84 -19.45
CA ALA A 81 -0.58 4.21 -18.23
C ALA A 81 0.16 2.92 -18.59
N LYS A 82 1.38 2.72 -18.05
CA LYS A 82 2.17 1.51 -18.35
C LYS A 82 1.70 0.28 -17.57
N GLN A 83 1.03 0.47 -16.44
CA GLN A 83 0.34 -0.62 -15.72
C GLN A 83 -1.08 -0.19 -15.41
N GLN A 84 -2.01 -1.13 -15.61
CA GLN A 84 -3.40 -1.02 -15.23
C GLN A 84 -3.80 -2.35 -14.58
N TYR A 85 -4.53 -2.27 -13.48
CA TYR A 85 -5.11 -3.44 -12.85
C TYR A 85 -6.43 -3.09 -12.17
N GLN A 86 -7.23 -4.10 -11.94
CA GLN A 86 -8.44 -4.00 -11.15
C GLN A 86 -8.48 -5.15 -10.15
N PHE A 87 -9.21 -4.95 -9.06
CA PHE A 87 -9.49 -5.98 -8.08
C PHE A 87 -10.80 -5.69 -7.38
N SER A 88 -11.34 -6.66 -6.68
CA SER A 88 -12.42 -6.44 -5.73
C SER A 88 -11.91 -6.50 -4.29
N LEU A 89 -12.45 -5.64 -3.44
CA LEU A 89 -12.27 -5.66 -1.99
C LEU A 89 -13.59 -6.03 -1.35
N GLN A 90 -13.61 -7.11 -0.57
CA GLN A 90 -14.77 -7.55 0.18
C GLN A 90 -14.54 -7.41 1.68
N ASP A 91 -15.50 -6.90 2.45
CA ASP A 91 -15.43 -6.91 3.92
C ASP A 91 -16.00 -8.19 4.55
N GLY A 92 -15.86 -8.31 5.88
CA GLY A 92 -16.38 -9.45 6.64
C GLY A 92 -17.92 -9.59 6.61
N GLN A 93 -18.65 -8.60 6.10
CA GLN A 93 -20.11 -8.64 5.93
C GLN A 93 -20.53 -9.02 4.50
N GLY A 94 -19.56 -9.18 3.60
CA GLY A 94 -19.76 -9.59 2.22
C GLY A 94 -19.96 -8.42 1.25
N GLU A 95 -19.84 -7.17 1.69
CA GLU A 95 -19.92 -6.00 0.81
C GLU A 95 -18.67 -5.92 -0.07
N GLU A 96 -18.86 -5.84 -1.39
CA GLU A 96 -17.78 -5.90 -2.37
C GLU A 96 -17.68 -4.58 -3.16
N TRP A 97 -16.48 -4.01 -3.19
CA TRP A 97 -16.14 -2.80 -3.95
C TRP A 97 -15.12 -3.13 -5.04
N TYR A 98 -15.25 -2.49 -6.20
CA TYR A 98 -14.26 -2.60 -7.28
C TYR A 98 -13.28 -1.44 -7.23
N VAL A 99 -11.99 -1.77 -7.29
CA VAL A 99 -10.89 -0.81 -7.27
C VAL A 99 -10.10 -0.93 -8.57
N PHE A 100 -9.82 0.21 -9.17
CA PHE A 100 -9.05 0.32 -10.41
C PHE A 100 -7.77 1.09 -10.14
N GLY A 101 -6.61 0.52 -10.44
CA GLY A 101 -5.30 1.14 -10.26
C GLY A 101 -4.59 1.37 -11.59
N ALA A 102 -3.86 2.48 -11.70
CA ALA A 102 -3.02 2.81 -12.85
C ALA A 102 -1.70 3.46 -12.40
N SER A 103 -0.59 3.13 -13.06
CA SER A 103 0.73 3.70 -12.79
C SER A 103 1.42 4.23 -14.06
N ARG A 104 2.46 5.05 -13.85
CA ARG A 104 3.24 5.74 -14.91
C ARG A 104 2.34 6.54 -15.85
N LEU A 105 1.56 7.44 -15.26
CA LEU A 105 0.70 8.36 -16.00
C LEU A 105 1.59 9.38 -16.73
N HIS A 106 1.54 9.43 -18.06
CA HIS A 106 2.44 10.28 -18.90
C HIS A 106 1.91 11.70 -19.17
N ASP A 107 0.92 12.19 -18.43
CA ASP A 107 0.34 13.51 -18.72
C ASP A 107 1.02 14.65 -17.94
N LYS A 108 1.03 15.87 -18.51
CA LYS A 108 1.73 17.06 -18.00
C LYS A 108 1.02 17.78 -16.86
N SER A 109 -0.16 17.33 -16.44
CA SER A 109 -0.86 17.91 -15.28
C SER A 109 -1.89 16.96 -14.69
N LEU A 110 -1.62 16.44 -13.50
CA LEU A 110 -2.60 15.84 -12.61
C LEU A 110 -2.96 16.92 -11.60
N ARG A 111 -4.17 17.45 -11.70
CA ARG A 111 -4.74 18.31 -10.67
C ARG A 111 -5.69 17.48 -9.86
N SER A 112 -5.49 17.47 -8.55
CA SER A 112 -6.53 16.99 -7.67
C SER A 112 -7.76 17.90 -7.77
N ASN A 113 -8.95 17.30 -7.65
CA ASN A 113 -10.21 18.01 -7.50
C ASN A 113 -10.28 18.84 -6.20
N THR A 114 -9.35 18.64 -5.26
CA THR A 114 -9.25 19.34 -3.96
C THR A 114 -8.41 20.61 -4.02
N GLY A 115 -7.76 20.90 -5.17
CA GLY A 115 -6.82 22.00 -5.31
C GLY A 115 -5.38 21.68 -4.93
N VAL A 116 -5.08 20.47 -4.45
CA VAL A 116 -3.71 19.97 -4.33
C VAL A 116 -3.11 19.86 -5.74
N THR A 117 -2.10 20.70 -6.00
CA THR A 117 -1.34 20.63 -7.25
C THR A 117 -0.21 19.64 -7.05
N ILE A 118 -0.35 18.45 -7.61
CA ILE A 118 0.80 17.56 -7.71
C ILE A 118 1.60 18.01 -8.91
N ASP A 119 2.79 18.56 -8.65
CA ASP A 119 3.70 18.96 -9.72
C ASP A 119 4.05 17.75 -10.57
N VAL A 120 3.44 17.67 -11.76
CA VAL A 120 3.71 16.59 -12.70
C VAL A 120 5.02 16.85 -13.43
N SER A 121 6.07 16.13 -13.00
CA SER A 121 7.39 16.20 -13.61
C SER A 121 7.56 15.04 -14.59
N PRO A 122 8.11 15.26 -15.80
CA PRO A 122 8.19 14.25 -16.87
C PRO A 122 9.02 12.99 -16.56
N ASN A 123 9.63 12.90 -15.38
CA ASN A 123 10.46 11.78 -14.94
C ASN A 123 10.03 11.23 -13.57
N ARG A 124 8.75 11.37 -13.21
CA ARG A 124 8.23 10.82 -11.95
C ARG A 124 7.16 9.78 -12.22
N GLU A 125 7.14 8.76 -11.39
CA GLU A 125 6.14 7.70 -11.46
C GLU A 125 4.94 8.09 -10.58
N TYR A 126 3.84 8.44 -11.25
CA TYR A 126 2.54 8.66 -10.60
C TYR A 126 1.79 7.35 -10.50
N TYR A 127 1.17 7.14 -9.35
CA TYR A 127 0.22 6.07 -9.11
C TYR A 127 -1.13 6.68 -8.73
N ALA A 128 -2.19 6.21 -9.37
CA ALA A 128 -3.54 6.60 -9.05
C ALA A 128 -4.44 5.38 -8.94
N SER A 129 -5.44 5.45 -8.07
CA SER A 129 -6.54 4.49 -8.07
C SER A 129 -7.89 5.18 -7.89
N HIS A 130 -8.94 4.45 -8.26
CA HIS A 130 -10.32 4.90 -8.19
C HIS A 130 -11.21 3.77 -7.69
N PHE A 131 -12.16 4.10 -6.83
CA PHE A 131 -13.17 3.19 -6.31
C PHE A 131 -14.39 3.99 -5.82
N THR A 132 -15.56 3.38 -5.84
CA THR A 132 -16.82 4.05 -5.46
C THR A 132 -17.38 3.44 -4.18
N SER A 133 -17.59 4.30 -3.19
CA SER A 133 -18.39 3.98 -2.00
C SER A 133 -19.88 4.20 -2.28
N PRO A 134 -20.77 3.27 -1.88
CA PRO A 134 -22.21 3.49 -1.89
C PRO A 134 -22.67 4.65 -1.00
N GLU A 135 -21.94 4.96 0.08
CA GLU A 135 -22.31 5.97 1.07
C GLU A 135 -21.66 7.34 0.78
N SER A 136 -20.38 7.34 0.43
CA SER A 136 -19.55 8.55 0.32
C SER A 136 -19.12 8.90 -1.10
N GLY A 137 -19.52 8.11 -2.11
CA GLY A 137 -19.34 8.40 -3.53
C GLY A 137 -17.97 8.00 -4.08
N ASP A 138 -17.55 8.67 -5.14
CA ASP A 138 -16.31 8.33 -5.85
C ASP A 138 -15.07 8.81 -5.08
N TRP A 139 -14.17 7.88 -4.80
CA TRP A 139 -12.89 8.13 -4.17
C TRP A 139 -11.76 7.91 -5.15
N HIS A 140 -10.71 8.69 -4.96
CA HIS A 140 -9.48 8.58 -5.70
C HIS A 140 -8.30 8.56 -4.76
N LEU A 141 -7.34 7.69 -5.04
CA LEU A 141 -6.00 7.76 -4.48
C LEU A 141 -5.07 8.36 -5.52
N LEU A 142 -4.20 9.26 -5.09
CA LEU A 142 -3.13 9.80 -5.93
C LEU A 142 -1.84 9.91 -5.12
N THR A 143 -0.76 9.33 -5.63
CA THR A 143 0.57 9.42 -5.05
C THR A 143 1.63 9.49 -6.15
N VAL A 144 2.82 9.99 -5.83
CA VAL A 144 3.96 9.99 -6.74
C VAL A 144 5.22 9.59 -5.99
N ASP A 145 6.07 8.80 -6.63
CA ASP A 145 7.41 8.59 -6.11
C ASP A 145 8.23 9.89 -6.29
N PRO A 146 8.66 10.57 -5.21
CA PRO A 146 9.47 11.77 -5.33
C PRO A 146 10.85 11.49 -5.95
N GLY A 147 11.27 10.22 -6.05
CA GLY A 147 12.53 9.77 -6.60
C GLY A 147 13.69 10.06 -5.64
N ASP A 148 14.25 11.27 -5.75
CA ASP A 148 15.46 11.64 -5.00
C ASP A 148 15.19 11.88 -3.51
N TYR A 149 16.24 11.70 -2.68
CA TYR A 149 16.16 11.84 -1.23
C TYR A 149 15.78 13.24 -0.75
N LEU A 150 16.23 14.28 -1.45
CA LEU A 150 16.05 15.68 -1.02
C LEU A 150 14.60 16.16 -1.21
N ARG A 151 13.85 15.51 -2.10
CA ARG A 151 12.46 15.85 -2.43
C ARG A 151 11.42 15.08 -1.61
N ARG A 152 11.82 14.07 -0.85
CA ARG A 152 10.91 13.22 -0.06
C ARG A 152 10.11 13.99 0.96
N ASN A 153 10.76 14.94 1.63
CA ASN A 153 10.20 15.70 2.75
C ASN A 153 9.11 16.68 2.32
N LYS A 154 8.88 16.83 1.00
CA LYS A 154 7.95 17.79 0.42
C LYS A 154 6.82 17.12 -0.33
N PHE A 155 6.77 15.79 -0.31
CA PHE A 155 5.79 15.05 -1.09
C PHE A 155 4.74 14.39 -0.20
N GLU A 156 3.48 14.66 -0.54
CA GLU A 156 2.29 14.08 0.06
C GLU A 156 1.36 13.62 -1.08
N GLY A 157 0.86 12.40 -0.97
CA GLY A 157 -0.27 11.93 -1.78
C GLY A 157 -1.60 12.24 -1.10
N GLU A 158 -2.69 11.78 -1.68
CA GLU A 158 -4.02 11.93 -1.11
C GLU A 158 -4.95 10.75 -1.44
N VAL A 159 -5.91 10.51 -0.54
CA VAL A 159 -7.14 9.75 -0.80
C VAL A 159 -8.32 10.70 -0.62
N SER A 160 -9.09 10.99 -1.66
CA SER A 160 -10.16 12.00 -1.60
C SER A 160 -11.37 11.68 -2.45
N ASN A 161 -12.55 12.13 -2.00
CA ASN A 161 -13.79 12.21 -2.79
C ASN A 161 -14.20 13.67 -3.10
N GLY A 162 -13.29 14.63 -2.92
CA GLY A 162 -13.54 16.06 -3.08
C GLY A 162 -14.24 16.74 -1.89
N ARG A 163 -14.83 15.98 -0.96
CA ARG A 163 -15.43 16.48 0.28
C ARG A 163 -14.58 16.16 1.51
N THR A 164 -14.05 14.94 1.53
CA THR A 164 -13.17 14.40 2.55
C THR A 164 -11.86 14.04 1.89
N THR A 165 -10.75 14.37 2.55
CA THR A 165 -9.40 14.08 2.07
C THR A 165 -8.56 13.53 3.21
N TYR A 166 -7.84 12.44 2.92
CA TYR A 166 -6.78 11.92 3.76
C TYR A 166 -5.45 12.17 3.06
N THR A 167 -4.49 12.75 3.79
CA THR A 167 -3.13 12.93 3.30
C THR A 167 -2.41 11.58 3.35
N ILE A 168 -1.65 11.25 2.31
CA ILE A 168 -0.81 10.04 2.27
C ILE A 168 0.65 10.46 2.42
N SER A 169 1.27 10.04 3.53
CA SER A 169 2.67 10.35 3.85
C SER A 169 3.54 9.12 3.62
N PRO A 170 4.56 9.18 2.73
CA PRO A 170 5.44 8.05 2.49
C PRO A 170 6.39 7.81 3.68
N VAL A 171 6.50 6.56 4.10
CA VAL A 171 7.43 6.11 5.15
C VAL A 171 8.65 5.47 4.50
N TYR A 172 9.84 5.94 4.90
CA TYR A 172 11.13 5.45 4.37
C TYR A 172 11.96 4.70 5.41
N LYS A 173 11.48 4.52 6.64
CA LYS A 173 12.35 4.15 7.76
C LYS A 173 11.79 2.98 8.54
N PHE A 174 12.62 1.97 8.80
CA PHE A 174 12.26 0.87 9.69
C PHE A 174 12.26 1.30 11.16
N GLU A 175 11.38 0.68 11.95
CA GLU A 175 11.38 0.78 13.40
C GLU A 175 12.78 0.46 13.97
N GLY A 176 13.22 1.25 14.95
CA GLY A 176 14.50 1.06 15.63
C GLY A 176 15.76 1.40 14.82
N ARG A 177 15.66 1.68 13.51
CA ARG A 177 16.80 2.16 12.72
C ARG A 177 16.91 3.67 12.79
N SER A 178 18.09 4.24 12.52
CA SER A 178 18.28 5.70 12.46
C SER A 178 18.22 6.22 11.03
N LEU A 179 18.78 5.48 10.09
CA LEU A 179 18.88 5.87 8.67
C LEU A 179 17.63 5.46 7.88
N PRO A 180 17.09 6.36 7.03
CA PRO A 180 16.04 6.04 6.09
C PRO A 180 16.58 5.18 4.92
N MET A 181 15.70 4.37 4.36
CA MET A 181 15.91 3.58 3.15
C MET A 181 15.86 4.47 1.91
N SER A 182 16.40 4.01 0.79
CA SER A 182 16.27 4.67 -0.51
C SER A 182 14.87 4.53 -1.11
N GLU A 183 14.05 3.59 -0.63
CA GLU A 183 12.73 3.28 -1.19
C GLU A 183 11.64 3.51 -0.15
N ILE A 184 10.42 3.73 -0.65
CA ILE A 184 9.23 3.80 0.19
C ILE A 184 8.97 2.39 0.73
N ILE A 185 8.93 2.26 2.06
CA ILE A 185 8.64 0.99 2.72
C ILE A 185 7.17 0.86 3.12
N GLY A 186 6.45 1.98 3.14
CA GLY A 186 5.03 2.04 3.49
C GLY A 186 4.47 3.46 3.42
N TYR A 187 3.23 3.61 3.84
CA TYR A 187 2.49 4.87 3.80
C TYR A 187 1.66 5.03 5.07
N GLU A 188 1.57 6.25 5.57
CA GLU A 188 0.64 6.67 6.61
C GLU A 188 -0.52 7.44 5.95
N PHE A 189 -1.74 7.23 6.46
CA PHE A 189 -2.95 7.94 6.05
C PHE A 189 -3.34 8.87 7.19
N MET A 190 -3.40 10.17 6.91
CA MET A 190 -3.60 11.20 7.91
C MET A 190 -4.92 11.94 7.68
N ASN A 191 -5.65 12.21 8.76
CA ASN A 191 -6.80 13.11 8.80
C ASN A 191 -6.39 14.40 9.53
N GLY A 192 -6.00 15.43 8.78
CA GLY A 192 -5.26 16.55 9.35
C GLY A 192 -3.90 16.06 9.88
N ASP A 193 -3.62 16.30 11.15
CA ASP A 193 -2.36 15.89 11.80
C ASP A 193 -2.42 14.50 12.46
N GLU A 194 -3.58 13.83 12.44
CA GLU A 194 -3.76 12.51 13.08
C GLU A 194 -3.59 11.38 12.07
N VAL A 195 -2.69 10.43 12.36
CA VAL A 195 -2.61 9.17 11.62
C VAL A 195 -3.84 8.32 11.93
N VAL A 196 -4.61 7.96 10.90
CA VAL A 196 -5.82 7.13 11.02
C VAL A 196 -5.63 5.72 10.45
N GLY A 197 -4.58 5.53 9.65
CA GLY A 197 -4.22 4.26 9.07
C GLY A 197 -2.77 4.23 8.61
N ALA A 198 -2.22 3.04 8.45
CA ALA A 198 -0.86 2.87 7.93
C ALA A 198 -0.74 1.55 7.16
N VAL A 199 0.11 1.49 6.14
CA VAL A 199 0.39 0.27 5.38
C VAL A 199 1.86 0.13 5.04
N GLN A 200 2.46 -0.98 5.44
CA GLN A 200 3.77 -1.42 4.99
C GLN A 200 3.61 -2.18 3.68
N VAL A 201 4.33 -1.78 2.63
CA VAL A 201 4.19 -2.37 1.29
C VAL A 201 5.27 -3.41 0.95
N ILE A 202 6.38 -3.40 1.67
CA ILE A 202 7.49 -4.36 1.53
C ILE A 202 7.21 -5.70 2.22
N ASN A 203 7.96 -6.74 1.84
CA ASN A 203 7.77 -8.12 2.28
C ASN A 203 6.35 -8.63 1.92
N ASN A 204 5.64 -9.22 2.87
CA ASN A 204 4.24 -9.61 2.72
C ASN A 204 3.27 -8.43 2.96
N GLY A 205 3.79 -7.30 3.43
CA GLY A 205 3.02 -6.15 3.89
C GLY A 205 2.45 -6.34 5.30
N LYS A 206 1.94 -5.24 5.85
CA LYS A 206 1.23 -5.18 7.13
C LYS A 206 0.38 -3.91 7.09
N ALA A 207 -0.81 -3.92 7.67
CA ALA A 207 -1.66 -2.74 7.72
C ALA A 207 -2.14 -2.48 9.14
N TRP A 208 -2.51 -1.23 9.40
CA TRP A 208 -3.05 -0.78 10.67
C TRP A 208 -4.16 0.23 10.42
N LEU A 209 -5.23 0.17 11.20
CA LEU A 209 -6.33 1.15 11.15
C LEU A 209 -6.79 1.49 12.57
N LEU A 210 -7.27 2.72 12.77
CA LEU A 210 -8.00 3.03 13.99
C LEU A 210 -9.32 2.21 14.03
N PRO A 211 -9.61 1.54 15.15
CA PRO A 211 -10.75 0.63 15.23
C PRO A 211 -12.10 1.35 15.13
N ASP A 212 -12.16 2.58 15.65
CA ASP A 212 -13.38 3.37 15.82
C ASP A 212 -13.79 4.16 14.56
N LEU A 213 -13.12 3.93 13.42
CA LEU A 213 -13.49 4.55 12.15
C LEU A 213 -14.85 4.03 11.67
N PRO A 214 -15.69 4.89 11.05
CA PRO A 214 -16.92 4.43 10.39
C PRO A 214 -16.62 3.33 9.37
N ARG A 215 -17.54 2.36 9.23
CA ARG A 215 -17.36 1.20 8.33
C ARG A 215 -16.99 1.61 6.90
N ASP A 216 -17.70 2.59 6.36
CA ASP A 216 -17.41 3.17 5.04
C ASP A 216 -15.96 3.67 4.93
N ILE A 217 -15.49 4.42 5.93
CA ILE A 217 -14.12 4.94 5.95
C ILE A 217 -13.09 3.83 6.10
N ARG A 218 -13.38 2.78 6.88
CA ARG A 218 -12.50 1.60 6.95
C ARG A 218 -12.38 0.92 5.58
N MET A 219 -13.48 0.79 4.85
CA MET A 219 -13.47 0.28 3.47
C MET A 219 -12.67 1.18 2.53
N VAL A 220 -12.86 2.50 2.59
CA VAL A 220 -12.08 3.47 1.79
C VAL A 220 -10.58 3.32 2.01
N LEU A 221 -10.15 3.29 3.27
CA LEU A 221 -8.72 3.17 3.60
C LEU A 221 -8.19 1.77 3.25
N ALA A 222 -8.96 0.70 3.48
CA ALA A 222 -8.58 -0.65 3.08
C ALA A 222 -8.45 -0.80 1.55
N SER A 223 -9.34 -0.18 0.77
CA SER A 223 -9.24 -0.12 -0.70
C SER A 223 -7.96 0.58 -1.13
N ALA A 224 -7.66 1.73 -0.55
CA ALA A 224 -6.42 2.47 -0.80
C ALA A 224 -5.16 1.63 -0.44
N MET A 225 -5.15 0.99 0.73
CA MET A 225 -4.06 0.12 1.18
C MET A 225 -3.85 -1.09 0.27
N ALA A 226 -4.92 -1.79 -0.11
CA ALA A 226 -4.90 -2.89 -1.06
C ALA A 226 -4.33 -2.43 -2.41
N SER A 227 -4.75 -1.24 -2.86
CA SER A 227 -4.24 -0.59 -4.06
C SER A 227 -2.71 -0.45 -4.01
N LEU A 228 -2.18 0.10 -2.91
CA LEU A 228 -0.74 0.29 -2.72
C LEU A 228 0.03 -1.03 -2.52
N LEU A 229 -0.60 -2.05 -1.93
CA LEU A 229 -0.01 -3.40 -1.81
C LEU A 229 0.08 -4.11 -3.16
N LEU A 230 -0.84 -3.82 -4.08
CA LEU A 230 -0.81 -4.33 -5.45
C LEU A 230 0.08 -3.50 -6.38
N TYR A 231 0.38 -2.25 -6.01
CA TYR A 231 1.25 -1.39 -6.80
C TYR A 231 2.66 -1.99 -6.87
N GLU A 232 3.10 -2.28 -8.08
CA GLU A 232 4.47 -2.69 -8.38
C GLU A 232 5.17 -1.50 -9.00
N LYS A 233 6.11 -0.89 -8.27
CA LYS A 233 7.03 0.05 -8.88
C LYS A 233 7.78 -0.70 -9.98
N LEU A 234 7.66 -0.22 -11.21
CA LEU A 234 8.41 -0.80 -12.30
C LEU A 234 9.85 -0.32 -12.17
N ASP A 235 10.76 -1.22 -11.83
CA ASP A 235 12.19 -0.96 -11.99
C ASP A 235 12.45 -0.53 -13.44
N GLU A 236 13.15 0.58 -13.63
CA GLU A 236 13.78 0.81 -14.93
C GLU A 236 14.73 -0.36 -15.17
N PRO A 237 14.70 -1.01 -16.36
CA PRO A 237 15.80 -1.87 -16.71
C PRO A 237 17.07 -1.03 -16.58
N VAL A 238 17.98 -1.47 -15.71
CA VAL A 238 19.33 -0.91 -15.67
C VAL A 238 19.82 -1.00 -17.10
N GLU A 239 19.95 0.14 -17.79
CA GLU A 239 20.70 0.18 -19.04
C GLU A 239 22.05 -0.42 -18.70
N ASN A 240 22.31 -1.61 -19.23
CA ASN A 240 23.61 -2.24 -19.11
C ASN A 240 24.58 -1.25 -19.74
N PHE A 241 25.32 -0.53 -18.90
CA PHE A 241 26.55 0.10 -19.32
C PHE A 241 27.47 -1.06 -19.71
N GLU A 242 27.48 -1.38 -21.00
CA GLU A 242 28.55 -2.20 -21.56
C GLU A 242 29.87 -1.45 -21.36
N PRO A 243 30.93 -2.15 -20.87
CA PRO A 243 32.23 -1.55 -20.58
C PRO A 243 32.97 -1.08 -21.84
#